data_AF-A0A6P9CI50-F1
#
_entry.id   AF-A0A6P9CI50-F1
#
_cell.length_a   1.000
_cell.length_b   1.000
_cell.length_c   1.000
_cell.angle_alpha   90.00
_cell.angle_beta   90.00
_cell.angle_gamma   90.00
#
_symmetry.space_group_name_H-M   'P 1'
#
loop_
_entity.id
_entity.type
_entity.pdbx_description
1 polymer ?
#
loop_
_entity_poly.entity_id
_entity_poly.type
_entity_poly.pdbx_seq_one_letter_code
_entity_poly.pdbx_strand_id
1 'polypeptide(L)'
;MSDTWSSIQAHKKQLDSLRERLQRRRKQEPLDLRNPDLVLSPPFRSDSPVPSSVTPSTAAEPGDLVTDPELEKKILHHLSDLGLALPTDALTICQTIFTAEEASANQRSVESLLQKFAAQELIEVKRGLLQDDGQPMLVTYADHSKLSAMMGAVTEKKGLAEGTKRRAEQDAGVSVSAPGVSPMTLASSEPLKEPPKKSRKQASDLDLEIESLLSQQSTKEQQSKKVSQEILELLNTTTAKEQSIVEKFRSRGRAQVQEFCDYGTKEECMKASDAERPCRKLHFRRIINKHTDESLGDCSFLNTCFHMDTCKYVHYEIDACTDLDAPCGRELISGQELAMPQAVGRDSSVDRLFPPQWICCDIRYLDVSILGKFAVVMADPPWDIHMELPYGTLTDDEMRRLNIPVLQDDGFLFLWVTGRAMELGRECLSLWGYERVDEIIWVKTNQLQRIIRTGRTGHWLNHGKEHCLVGVKGNPQGFNRGLDCDVIVAEVRRRSYRPDEIYGMIERLSPGTRKIELFGRPHNVQPNWITLGNQLDGIHLLDPDVVAQFKQRYPDGIISKPKNM
;
A
#
# COMPACT_ATOMS: atom_id res chain seq x y z
N MET A 1 -24.77 11.52 38.09
CA MET A 1 -23.74 11.82 37.07
C MET A 1 -22.30 11.66 37.59
N SER A 2 -22.08 11.36 38.88
CA SER A 2 -20.75 11.11 39.47
C SER A 2 -20.14 9.73 39.13
N ASP A 3 -20.98 8.72 39.01
CA ASP A 3 -20.50 7.32 39.02
C ASP A 3 -19.90 6.87 37.68
N THR A 4 -20.36 7.46 36.57
CA THR A 4 -19.79 7.22 35.24
C THR A 4 -18.39 7.81 35.11
N TRP A 5 -18.14 8.99 35.68
CA TRP A 5 -16.81 9.61 35.68
C TRP A 5 -15.82 8.81 36.52
N SER A 6 -16.27 8.33 37.70
CA SER A 6 -15.44 7.50 38.56
C SER A 6 -15.09 6.14 37.93
N SER A 7 -16.02 5.55 37.17
CA SER A 7 -15.78 4.31 36.41
C SER A 7 -14.78 4.51 35.26
N ILE A 8 -14.86 5.64 34.54
CA ILE A 8 -13.92 5.96 33.46
C ILE A 8 -12.51 6.20 34.01
N GLN A 9 -12.40 6.90 35.15
CA GLN A 9 -11.11 7.10 35.81
C GLN A 9 -10.51 5.79 36.34
N ALA A 10 -11.33 4.89 36.88
CA ALA A 10 -10.89 3.57 37.32
C ALA A 10 -10.35 2.73 36.14
N HIS A 11 -11.06 2.74 35.01
CA HIS A 11 -10.64 2.01 33.81
C HIS A 11 -9.34 2.58 33.21
N LYS A 12 -9.19 3.91 33.18
CA LYS A 12 -7.95 4.58 32.74
C LYS A 12 -6.76 4.19 33.63
N LYS A 13 -6.96 4.17 34.94
CA LYS A 13 -5.94 3.76 35.92
C LYS A 13 -5.52 2.28 35.75
N GLN A 14 -6.46 1.42 35.37
CA GLN A 14 -6.19 0.00 35.08
C GLN A 14 -5.35 -0.18 33.80
N LEU A 15 -5.66 0.57 32.73
CA LEU A 15 -4.90 0.56 31.47
C LEU A 15 -3.47 1.09 31.65
N ASP A 16 -3.31 2.16 32.43
CA ASP A 16 -2.00 2.74 32.71
C ASP A 16 -1.13 1.77 33.54
N SER A 17 -1.72 1.06 34.50
CA SER A 17 -1.04 0.00 35.27
C SER A 17 -0.59 -1.17 34.40
N LEU A 18 -1.39 -1.57 33.40
CA LEU A 18 -1.04 -2.63 32.45
C LEU A 18 0.10 -2.19 31.52
N ARG A 19 0.08 -0.95 31.02
CA ARG A 19 1.18 -0.38 30.23
C ARG A 19 2.48 -0.34 31.02
N GLU A 20 2.43 0.07 32.28
CA GLU A 20 3.61 0.13 33.15
C GLU A 20 4.19 -1.27 33.41
N ARG A 21 3.34 -2.28 33.61
CA ARG A 21 3.76 -3.69 33.74
C ARG A 21 4.41 -4.23 32.47
N LEU A 22 3.88 -3.90 31.29
CA LEU A 22 4.47 -4.28 30.01
C LEU A 22 5.83 -3.59 29.78
N GLN A 23 5.96 -2.31 30.14
CA GLN A 23 7.25 -1.61 30.07
C GLN A 23 8.28 -2.18 31.06
N ARG A 24 7.85 -2.60 32.26
CA ARG A 24 8.74 -3.28 33.22
C ARG A 24 9.20 -4.64 32.71
N ARG A 25 8.32 -5.42 32.04
CA ARG A 25 8.70 -6.68 31.39
C ARG A 25 9.69 -6.46 30.24
N ARG A 26 9.46 -5.46 29.38
CA ARG A 26 10.42 -5.08 28.33
C ARG A 26 11.78 -4.61 28.85
N LYS A 27 11.82 -3.98 30.04
CA LYS A 27 13.07 -3.59 30.70
C LYS A 27 13.77 -4.74 31.43
N GLN A 28 13.06 -5.84 31.69
CA GLN A 28 13.58 -7.03 32.39
C GLN A 28 14.09 -8.12 31.44
N GLU A 29 13.99 -7.95 30.12
CA GLU A 29 14.72 -8.76 29.13
C GLU A 29 15.92 -7.98 28.56
N PRO A 30 17.12 -8.10 29.14
CA PRO A 30 18.37 -7.89 28.42
C PRO A 30 18.70 -9.15 27.61
N LEU A 31 18.86 -8.99 26.30
CA LEU A 31 19.44 -9.98 25.40
C LEU A 31 20.88 -10.29 25.83
N ASP A 32 21.11 -11.50 26.35
CA ASP A 32 22.45 -12.08 26.50
C ASP A 32 22.94 -12.59 25.14
N LEU A 33 23.73 -11.76 24.44
CA LEU A 33 24.62 -12.20 23.38
C LEU A 33 26.03 -11.70 23.70
N ARG A 34 26.81 -12.54 24.38
CA ARG A 34 28.27 -12.46 24.43
C ARG A 34 28.86 -13.85 24.72
N ASN A 35 29.32 -14.54 23.68
CA ASN A 35 30.73 -14.94 23.64
C ASN A 35 31.20 -15.30 22.21
N PRO A 36 32.44 -14.93 21.85
CA PRO A 36 33.08 -15.28 20.58
C PRO A 36 33.84 -16.62 20.69
N ASP A 37 34.44 -17.04 19.58
CA ASP A 37 35.33 -18.19 19.37
C ASP A 37 34.67 -19.51 18.96
N LEU A 38 34.72 -19.80 17.65
CA LEU A 38 35.54 -20.91 17.11
C LEU A 38 35.61 -20.84 15.57
N VAL A 39 36.77 -21.24 15.06
CA VAL A 39 37.36 -20.95 13.75
C VAL A 39 37.18 -22.14 12.78
N LEU A 40 37.26 -21.86 11.46
CA LEU A 40 37.83 -22.66 10.35
C LEU A 40 36.85 -23.16 9.23
N SER A 41 36.75 -22.37 8.14
CA SER A 41 37.14 -22.68 6.72
C SER A 41 36.88 -24.07 6.07
N PRO A 42 36.82 -24.21 4.71
CA PRO A 42 36.47 -23.26 3.62
C PRO A 42 35.64 -23.96 2.46
N PRO A 43 35.73 -23.62 1.13
CA PRO A 43 34.55 -23.41 0.29
C PRO A 43 34.32 -24.50 -0.78
N PHE A 44 33.08 -24.95 -1.00
CA PHE A 44 32.76 -25.85 -2.10
C PHE A 44 32.29 -25.09 -3.36
N ARG A 45 33.02 -25.33 -4.44
CA ARG A 45 32.68 -25.00 -5.83
C ARG A 45 31.48 -25.84 -6.28
N SER A 46 30.54 -25.23 -7.01
CA SER A 46 29.49 -25.95 -7.72
C SER A 46 29.74 -25.87 -9.23
N ASP A 47 30.09 -27.01 -9.81
CA ASP A 47 30.08 -27.27 -11.25
C ASP A 47 28.85 -28.12 -11.60
N SER A 48 28.22 -27.77 -12.73
CA SER A 48 27.37 -28.62 -13.60
C SER A 48 25.91 -28.94 -13.15
N PRO A 49 25.03 -29.44 -14.05
CA PRO A 49 24.70 -28.95 -15.40
C PRO A 49 23.16 -28.86 -15.62
N VAL A 50 22.77 -28.31 -16.77
CA VAL A 50 21.40 -28.25 -17.31
C VAL A 50 20.78 -29.64 -17.50
N PRO A 51 19.45 -29.79 -17.36
CA PRO A 51 18.73 -30.65 -18.30
C PRO A 51 17.44 -30.05 -18.87
N SER A 52 17.08 -30.62 -20.01
CA SER A 52 16.15 -30.16 -21.02
C SER A 52 14.71 -30.61 -20.81
N SER A 53 13.80 -29.82 -21.40
CA SER A 53 12.46 -30.11 -21.93
C SER A 53 11.88 -31.52 -21.75
N VAL A 54 10.71 -31.61 -21.10
CA VAL A 54 9.69 -32.64 -21.36
C VAL A 54 8.28 -32.01 -21.30
N THR A 55 7.47 -32.36 -22.29
CA THR A 55 6.06 -32.03 -22.52
C THR A 55 5.11 -32.59 -21.46
N PRO A 56 3.98 -31.93 -21.12
CA PRO A 56 2.98 -32.48 -20.21
C PRO A 56 1.95 -33.34 -20.97
N SER A 57 1.82 -34.61 -20.54
CA SER A 57 0.66 -35.45 -20.82
C SER A 57 -0.27 -35.44 -19.60
N THR A 58 -1.56 -35.31 -19.90
CA THR A 58 -2.77 -35.45 -19.09
C THR A 58 -2.76 -36.60 -18.06
N ALA A 59 -3.22 -36.34 -16.81
CA ALA A 59 -4.33 -37.06 -16.16
C ALA A 59 -4.55 -36.70 -14.67
N ALA A 60 -5.84 -36.68 -14.32
CA ALA A 60 -6.49 -37.08 -13.06
C ALA A 60 -6.61 -36.10 -11.86
N GLU A 61 -7.86 -35.65 -11.67
CA GLU A 61 -8.47 -35.09 -10.45
C GLU A 61 -8.32 -36.03 -9.22
N PRO A 62 -8.20 -35.50 -7.97
CA PRO A 62 -8.25 -36.32 -6.77
C PRO A 62 -9.70 -36.56 -6.32
N GLY A 63 -10.12 -37.83 -6.30
CA GLY A 63 -11.41 -38.26 -5.76
C GLY A 63 -11.48 -38.21 -4.23
N ASP A 64 -12.66 -37.83 -3.72
CA ASP A 64 -13.00 -37.81 -2.29
C ASP A 64 -12.82 -39.19 -1.63
N LEU A 65 -11.86 -39.28 -0.71
CA LEU A 65 -11.76 -40.41 0.22
C LEU A 65 -12.71 -40.17 1.39
N VAL A 66 -13.69 -41.06 1.57
CA VAL A 66 -14.60 -41.09 2.72
C VAL A 66 -13.77 -41.24 4.00
N THR A 67 -13.73 -40.20 4.82
CA THR A 67 -12.95 -40.16 6.06
C THR A 67 -13.75 -40.70 7.24
N ASP A 68 -13.13 -41.57 8.05
CA ASP A 68 -13.75 -42.18 9.23
C ASP A 68 -13.90 -41.15 10.37
N PRO A 69 -15.12 -40.84 10.86
CA PRO A 69 -15.34 -39.84 11.91
C PRO A 69 -14.71 -40.21 13.26
N GLU A 70 -14.40 -41.49 13.50
CA GLU A 70 -13.72 -41.91 14.73
C GLU A 70 -12.23 -41.57 14.72
N LEU A 71 -11.61 -41.58 13.54
CA LEU A 71 -10.23 -41.14 13.35
C LEU A 71 -10.08 -39.63 13.53
N GLU A 72 -11.00 -38.86 12.95
CA GLU A 72 -11.03 -37.40 13.09
C GLU A 72 -11.07 -36.98 14.58
N LYS A 73 -11.89 -37.65 15.39
CA LYS A 73 -12.00 -37.38 16.84
C LYS A 73 -10.72 -37.72 17.61
N LYS A 74 -10.03 -38.82 17.28
CA LYS A 74 -8.78 -39.22 17.95
C LYS A 74 -7.65 -38.22 17.68
N ILE A 75 -7.53 -37.73 16.44
CA ILE A 75 -6.51 -36.73 16.07
C ILE A 75 -6.81 -35.39 16.74
N LEU A 76 -8.06 -34.94 16.75
CA LEU A 76 -8.45 -33.70 17.46
C LEU A 76 -8.15 -33.78 18.96
N HIS A 77 -8.41 -34.92 19.60
CA HIS A 77 -8.09 -35.12 21.02
C HIS A 77 -6.58 -35.02 21.27
N HIS A 78 -5.76 -35.64 20.41
CA HIS A 78 -4.30 -35.58 20.55
C HIS A 78 -3.74 -34.16 20.31
N LEU A 79 -4.24 -33.45 19.29
CA LEU A 79 -3.83 -32.07 19.00
C LEU A 79 -4.33 -31.06 20.05
N SER A 80 -5.41 -31.38 20.77
CA SER A 80 -5.95 -30.53 21.83
C SER A 80 -5.16 -30.60 23.14
N ASP A 81 -4.27 -31.59 23.31
CA ASP A 81 -3.47 -31.75 24.51
C ASP A 81 -2.47 -30.60 24.65
N LEU A 82 -2.61 -29.84 25.75
CA LEU A 82 -1.74 -28.70 26.09
C LEU A 82 -0.29 -29.13 26.38
N GLY A 83 -0.05 -30.43 26.58
CA GLY A 83 1.28 -31.01 26.78
C GLY A 83 2.03 -31.39 25.51
N LEU A 84 1.46 -31.19 24.31
CA LEU A 84 2.10 -31.58 23.05
C LEU A 84 3.30 -30.68 22.74
N ALA A 85 4.49 -31.28 22.62
CA ALA A 85 5.72 -30.57 22.25
C ALA A 85 5.73 -30.30 20.73
N LEU A 86 5.37 -29.08 20.34
CA LEU A 86 5.49 -28.61 18.97
C LEU A 86 6.93 -28.13 18.69
N PRO A 87 7.51 -28.44 17.51
CA PRO A 87 6.87 -29.05 16.35
C PRO A 87 6.83 -30.60 16.40
N THR A 88 5.75 -31.21 15.90
CA THR A 88 5.54 -32.68 15.91
C THR A 88 5.29 -33.22 14.49
N ASP A 89 5.93 -34.34 14.16
CA ASP A 89 5.79 -35.01 12.86
C ASP A 89 4.49 -35.83 12.77
N ALA A 90 3.88 -35.87 11.58
CA ALA A 90 2.69 -36.69 11.31
C ALA A 90 2.91 -38.19 11.61
N LEU A 91 4.13 -38.71 11.42
CA LEU A 91 4.49 -40.09 11.79
C LEU A 91 4.43 -40.33 13.30
N THR A 92 4.88 -39.37 14.11
CA THR A 92 4.81 -39.43 15.57
C THR A 92 3.37 -39.35 16.06
N ILE A 93 2.52 -38.57 15.39
CA ILE A 93 1.07 -38.52 15.65
C ILE A 93 0.41 -39.87 15.31
N CYS A 94 0.79 -40.50 14.20
CA CYS A 94 0.29 -41.83 13.85
C CYS A 94 0.69 -42.89 14.88
N GLN A 95 1.96 -42.90 15.31
CA GLN A 95 2.50 -43.87 16.27
C GLN A 95 1.93 -43.72 17.69
N THR A 96 1.49 -42.53 18.06
CA THR A 96 0.86 -42.28 19.37
C THR A 96 -0.62 -42.66 19.40
N ILE A 97 -1.31 -42.60 18.26
CA ILE A 97 -2.75 -42.88 18.15
C ILE A 97 -3.03 -44.35 17.79
N PHE A 98 -2.13 -45.02 17.07
CA PHE A 98 -2.32 -46.39 16.55
C PHE A 98 -1.27 -47.38 17.06
N THR A 99 -1.61 -48.68 17.08
CA THR A 99 -0.66 -49.76 17.31
C THR A 99 0.28 -49.93 16.11
N ALA A 100 1.47 -50.50 16.31
CA ALA A 100 2.54 -50.55 15.29
C ALA A 100 2.14 -51.22 13.97
N GLU A 101 1.13 -52.10 13.96
CA GLU A 101 0.63 -52.79 12.77
C GLU A 101 -0.41 -51.96 11.96
N GLU A 102 -1.05 -50.95 12.57
CA GLU A 102 -2.07 -50.10 11.93
C GLU A 102 -1.52 -48.75 11.43
N ALA A 103 -0.32 -48.35 11.88
CA ALA A 103 0.25 -47.03 11.63
C ALA A 103 0.63 -46.78 10.15
N SER A 104 1.03 -47.81 9.40
CA SER A 104 1.44 -47.67 7.99
C SER A 104 0.25 -47.56 7.03
N ALA A 105 -0.88 -48.20 7.36
CA ALA A 105 -2.09 -48.18 6.53
C ALA A 105 -2.85 -46.85 6.63
N ASN A 106 -2.80 -46.19 7.80
CA ASN A 106 -3.56 -44.97 8.08
C ASN A 106 -2.78 -43.67 7.88
N GLN A 107 -1.48 -43.73 7.55
CA GLN A 107 -0.62 -42.54 7.42
C GLN A 107 -1.18 -41.52 6.39
N ARG A 108 -1.60 -41.98 5.21
CA ARG A 108 -2.18 -41.09 4.19
C ARG A 108 -3.49 -40.44 4.64
N SER A 109 -4.29 -41.15 5.42
CA SER A 109 -5.56 -40.64 5.97
C SER A 109 -5.30 -39.58 7.04
N VAL A 110 -4.27 -39.75 7.88
CA VAL A 110 -3.86 -38.75 8.88
C VAL A 110 -3.31 -37.49 8.20
N GLU A 111 -2.46 -37.63 7.18
CA GLU A 111 -1.94 -36.48 6.42
C GLU A 111 -3.06 -35.68 5.72
N SER A 112 -4.07 -36.36 5.18
CA SER A 112 -5.26 -35.72 4.59
C SER A 112 -6.09 -34.96 5.65
N LEU A 113 -6.27 -35.55 6.84
CA LEU A 113 -6.99 -34.88 7.94
C LEU A 113 -6.20 -33.70 8.52
N LEU A 114 -4.87 -33.79 8.61
CA LEU A 114 -4.02 -32.66 9.02
C LEU A 114 -4.09 -31.52 7.99
N GLN A 115 -4.12 -31.82 6.69
CA GLN A 115 -4.40 -30.82 5.66
C GLN A 115 -5.79 -30.19 5.80
N LYS A 116 -6.82 -30.99 6.10
CA LYS A 116 -8.17 -30.49 6.37
C LYS A 116 -8.20 -29.54 7.57
N PHE A 117 -7.53 -29.88 8.67
CA PHE A 117 -7.45 -29.02 9.86
C PHE A 117 -6.60 -27.76 9.64
N ALA A 118 -5.55 -27.84 8.82
CA ALA A 118 -4.80 -26.68 8.40
C ALA A 118 -5.65 -25.74 7.53
N ALA A 119 -6.44 -26.28 6.60
CA ALA A 119 -7.38 -25.52 5.79
C ALA A 119 -8.51 -24.86 6.63
N GLN A 120 -8.86 -25.45 7.77
CA GLN A 120 -9.81 -24.89 8.74
C GLN A 120 -9.15 -23.94 9.77
N GLU A 121 -7.88 -23.59 9.58
CA GLU A 121 -7.10 -22.71 10.46
C GLU A 121 -7.05 -23.16 11.93
N LEU A 122 -7.12 -24.48 12.17
CA LEU A 122 -6.99 -25.08 13.50
C LEU A 122 -5.52 -25.33 13.87
N ILE A 123 -4.70 -25.65 12.88
CA ILE A 123 -3.28 -25.95 13.01
C ILE A 123 -2.48 -25.31 11.87
N GLU A 124 -1.19 -25.08 12.07
CA GLU A 124 -0.26 -24.64 11.02
C GLU A 124 0.71 -25.77 10.68
N VAL A 125 0.78 -26.12 9.40
CA VAL A 125 1.54 -27.25 8.90
C VAL A 125 2.59 -26.78 7.89
N LYS A 126 3.83 -27.26 8.02
CA LYS A 126 4.90 -27.05 7.03
C LYS A 126 5.27 -28.37 6.34
N ARG A 127 5.38 -28.32 5.01
CA ARG A 127 5.94 -29.41 4.19
C ARG A 127 7.29 -28.93 3.62
N GLY A 128 8.33 -29.76 3.71
CA GLY A 128 9.66 -29.44 3.18
C GLY A 128 9.62 -29.20 1.65
N LEU A 129 10.36 -28.19 1.17
CA LEU A 129 10.35 -27.69 -0.22
C LEU A 129 11.16 -28.53 -1.23
N LEU A 130 11.44 -29.80 -0.94
CA LEU A 130 12.12 -30.72 -1.85
C LEU A 130 11.16 -31.85 -2.24
N GLN A 131 10.92 -32.00 -3.55
CA GLN A 131 10.18 -33.13 -4.12
C GLN A 131 11.00 -34.42 -3.93
N ASP A 132 10.89 -34.99 -2.73
CA ASP A 132 11.18 -36.39 -2.48
C ASP A 132 10.04 -36.92 -1.61
N ASP A 133 9.44 -38.04 -2.03
CA ASP A 133 8.16 -38.61 -1.56
C ASP A 133 8.23 -39.19 -0.12
N GLY A 134 9.10 -38.63 0.73
CA GLY A 134 9.48 -39.22 2.02
C GLY A 134 9.67 -38.25 3.20
N GLN A 135 9.44 -36.94 3.06
CA GLN A 135 9.51 -36.03 4.23
C GLN A 135 8.16 -35.90 4.95
N PRO A 136 8.10 -36.17 6.28
CA PRO A 136 6.86 -36.13 7.03
C PRO A 136 6.33 -34.70 7.18
N MET A 137 5.01 -34.59 7.19
CA MET A 137 4.29 -33.35 7.44
C MET A 137 4.51 -32.87 8.89
N LEU A 138 4.99 -31.65 9.08
CA LEU A 138 5.32 -31.11 10.41
C LEU A 138 4.24 -30.13 10.89
N VAL A 139 3.63 -30.43 12.05
CA VAL A 139 2.70 -29.52 12.73
C VAL A 139 3.51 -28.56 13.59
N THR A 140 3.40 -27.26 13.31
CA THR A 140 4.21 -26.20 13.95
C THR A 140 3.45 -25.38 14.97
N TYR A 141 2.13 -25.29 14.83
CA TYR A 141 1.25 -24.54 15.72
C TYR A 141 -0.13 -25.22 15.80
N ALA A 142 -0.77 -25.16 16.97
CA ALA A 142 -2.13 -25.66 17.20
C ALA A 142 -2.93 -24.65 18.05
N ASP A 143 -4.09 -24.23 17.56
CA ASP A 143 -5.01 -23.35 18.29
C ASP A 143 -5.95 -24.19 19.18
N HIS A 144 -5.57 -24.35 20.45
CA HIS A 144 -6.32 -25.15 21.41
C HIS A 144 -7.77 -24.66 21.65
N SER A 145 -8.06 -23.37 21.44
CA SER A 145 -9.41 -22.82 21.62
C SER A 145 -10.33 -23.29 20.50
N LYS A 146 -9.87 -23.22 19.25
CA LYS A 146 -10.62 -23.68 18.08
C LYS A 146 -10.74 -25.21 18.03
N LEU A 147 -9.68 -25.93 18.38
CA LEU A 147 -9.68 -27.39 18.47
C LEU A 147 -10.69 -27.90 19.52
N SER A 148 -10.76 -27.25 20.69
CA SER A 148 -11.74 -27.58 21.73
C SER A 148 -13.18 -27.33 21.26
N ALA A 149 -13.44 -26.23 20.56
CA ALA A 149 -14.76 -25.92 20.00
C ALA A 149 -15.21 -26.97 18.97
N MET A 150 -14.29 -27.45 18.11
CA MET A 150 -14.60 -28.49 17.14
C MET A 150 -14.87 -29.86 17.79
N MET A 151 -14.21 -30.20 18.89
CA MET A 151 -14.55 -31.41 19.65
C MET A 151 -15.98 -31.37 20.21
N GLY A 152 -16.45 -30.20 20.64
CA GLY A 152 -17.85 -30.01 21.09
C GLY A 152 -18.85 -30.35 19.98
N ALA A 153 -18.63 -29.83 18.77
CA ALA A 153 -19.51 -30.08 17.63
C ALA A 153 -19.55 -31.56 17.17
N VAL A 154 -18.45 -32.30 17.34
CA VAL A 154 -18.38 -33.73 16.99
C VAL A 154 -19.00 -34.62 18.07
N THR A 155 -18.97 -34.21 19.34
CA THR A 155 -19.56 -34.97 20.46
C THR A 155 -21.07 -34.81 20.58
N GLU A 156 -21.63 -33.65 20.22
CA GLU A 156 -23.07 -33.40 20.24
C GLU A 156 -23.87 -34.25 19.24
N LYS A 157 -23.24 -34.79 18.20
CA LYS A 157 -23.89 -35.72 17.27
C LYS A 157 -24.18 -37.12 17.84
N LYS A 158 -23.68 -37.49 19.03
CA LYS A 158 -23.81 -38.86 19.59
C LYS A 158 -24.48 -38.94 20.97
N GLY A 159 -24.95 -37.83 21.56
CA GLY A 159 -25.43 -37.77 22.95
C GLY A 159 -26.92 -37.45 23.13
N LEU A 160 -27.82 -38.32 22.68
CA LEU A 160 -29.23 -38.27 23.05
C LEU A 160 -29.64 -39.54 23.83
N ALA A 161 -29.06 -39.74 25.01
CA ALA A 161 -29.55 -40.72 25.98
C ALA A 161 -29.06 -40.39 27.40
N GLU A 162 -30.01 -40.43 28.34
CA GLU A 162 -29.85 -40.40 29.80
C GLU A 162 -29.49 -39.05 30.47
N GLY A 163 -30.52 -38.43 31.06
CA GLY A 163 -30.36 -37.39 32.07
C GLY A 163 -30.50 -37.95 33.49
N THR A 164 -30.00 -37.22 34.50
CA THR A 164 -30.67 -36.93 35.79
C THR A 164 -29.92 -35.84 36.60
N LYS A 165 -30.57 -34.67 36.71
CA LYS A 165 -30.70 -33.70 37.84
C LYS A 165 -29.65 -33.62 38.98
N ARG A 166 -29.22 -32.37 39.29
CA ARG A 166 -29.64 -31.49 40.44
C ARG A 166 -28.86 -30.14 40.37
N ARG A 167 -29.50 -28.99 40.05
CA ARG A 167 -30.02 -27.88 40.90
C ARG A 167 -28.95 -27.22 41.80
N ALA A 168 -28.79 -25.90 41.96
CA ALA A 168 -29.73 -24.76 41.87
C ALA A 168 -28.96 -23.42 41.75
N GLU A 169 -29.43 -22.46 40.92
CA GLU A 169 -30.02 -21.13 41.30
C GLU A 169 -28.97 -20.02 41.51
N GLN A 170 -29.09 -18.76 41.08
CA GLN A 170 -30.11 -17.83 40.55
C GLN A 170 -29.29 -16.53 40.21
N ASP A 171 -29.66 -15.52 39.40
CA ASP A 171 -30.67 -15.26 38.37
C ASP A 171 -30.41 -13.83 37.83
N ALA A 172 -30.90 -13.55 36.61
CA ALA A 172 -31.35 -12.27 36.01
C ALA A 172 -30.37 -11.06 35.84
N GLY A 173 -30.43 -10.26 34.76
CA GLY A 173 -31.41 -10.17 33.68
C GLY A 173 -31.10 -9.08 32.62
N VAL A 174 -31.89 -9.17 31.56
CA VAL A 174 -31.88 -8.65 30.17
C VAL A 174 -32.11 -7.12 29.96
N SER A 175 -31.75 -6.67 28.75
CA SER A 175 -32.18 -5.49 27.91
C SER A 175 -33.73 -5.28 27.82
N VAL A 176 -34.40 -4.27 27.21
CA VAL A 176 -34.38 -3.72 25.81
C VAL A 176 -35.36 -2.50 25.59
N SER A 177 -35.17 -1.74 24.48
CA SER A 177 -36.10 -1.13 23.44
C SER A 177 -37.33 -0.19 23.72
N ALA A 178 -37.87 0.41 22.63
CA ALA A 178 -38.93 1.45 22.49
C ALA A 178 -40.05 1.06 21.45
N PRO A 179 -41.20 1.79 21.29
CA PRO A 179 -42.42 1.32 20.55
C PRO A 179 -42.99 2.21 19.39
N GLY A 180 -44.07 1.72 18.72
CA GLY A 180 -44.96 2.43 17.76
C GLY A 180 -46.29 1.69 17.42
N VAL A 181 -47.39 2.40 17.05
CA VAL A 181 -48.86 2.05 17.09
C VAL A 181 -49.57 2.25 15.71
N SER A 182 -50.23 1.25 15.05
CA SER A 182 -51.71 0.88 14.86
C SER A 182 -52.60 1.73 13.89
N PRO A 183 -53.90 1.43 13.50
CA PRO A 183 -54.82 0.23 13.59
C PRO A 183 -55.93 -0.02 12.46
N MET A 184 -56.79 -1.08 12.67
CA MET A 184 -58.23 -1.40 12.29
C MET A 184 -58.58 -2.12 10.94
N THR A 185 -59.58 -3.03 10.74
CA THR A 185 -60.97 -3.29 11.27
C THR A 185 -61.56 -4.73 11.02
N LEU A 186 -62.54 -5.15 11.89
CA LEU A 186 -63.80 -5.97 11.76
C LEU A 186 -63.92 -7.53 11.59
N ALA A 187 -64.57 -8.16 12.60
CA ALA A 187 -65.77 -9.05 12.59
C ALA A 187 -65.73 -10.63 12.61
N SER A 188 -66.27 -11.19 13.71
CA SER A 188 -67.25 -12.32 13.85
C SER A 188 -66.85 -13.81 14.07
N SER A 189 -67.41 -14.36 15.17
CA SER A 189 -67.90 -15.74 15.45
C SER A 189 -66.98 -16.89 15.96
N GLU A 190 -67.41 -17.48 17.09
CA GLU A 190 -67.05 -18.77 17.73
C GLU A 190 -68.33 -19.67 17.67
N PRO A 191 -68.33 -21.04 17.78
CA PRO A 191 -67.57 -21.81 18.79
C PRO A 191 -67.10 -23.28 18.48
N LEU A 192 -66.06 -23.69 19.23
CA LEU A 192 -65.72 -25.01 19.84
C LEU A 192 -65.88 -26.37 19.10
N LYS A 193 -64.76 -27.11 18.95
CA LYS A 193 -64.63 -28.57 19.27
C LYS A 193 -63.17 -29.11 19.30
N GLU A 194 -62.69 -29.38 20.52
CA GLU A 194 -61.84 -30.50 21.02
C GLU A 194 -60.44 -30.87 20.46
N PRO A 195 -59.56 -31.50 21.30
CA PRO A 195 -58.12 -31.21 21.40
C PRO A 195 -57.23 -32.24 20.65
N PRO A 196 -55.94 -31.95 20.42
CA PRO A 196 -54.94 -32.77 21.12
C PRO A 196 -53.57 -32.13 21.42
N LYS A 197 -52.99 -32.62 22.54
CA LYS A 197 -51.56 -32.89 22.77
C LYS A 197 -50.61 -31.70 22.84
N LYS A 198 -50.48 -31.24 24.09
CA LYS A 198 -49.43 -30.40 24.68
C LYS A 198 -48.05 -30.61 24.05
N SER A 199 -47.60 -29.53 23.43
CA SER A 199 -46.29 -29.27 22.85
C SER A 199 -45.15 -29.40 23.85
N ARG A 200 -44.24 -30.35 23.60
CA ARG A 200 -42.86 -30.36 24.11
C ARG A 200 -41.93 -29.52 23.20
N LYS A 201 -42.48 -28.46 22.57
CA LYS A 201 -41.81 -27.53 21.63
C LYS A 201 -41.56 -26.12 22.20
N GLN A 202 -42.05 -25.81 23.40
CA GLN A 202 -41.98 -24.45 23.94
C GLN A 202 -40.59 -24.05 24.44
N ALA A 203 -39.72 -25.01 24.82
CA ALA A 203 -38.40 -24.68 25.37
C ALA A 203 -37.46 -24.06 24.32
N SER A 204 -37.37 -24.63 23.12
CA SER A 204 -36.51 -24.08 22.06
C SER A 204 -36.98 -22.74 21.52
N ASP A 205 -38.28 -22.50 21.51
CA ASP A 205 -38.88 -21.25 21.02
C ASP A 205 -38.66 -20.10 22.03
N LEU A 206 -38.80 -20.41 23.33
CA LEU A 206 -38.46 -19.49 24.41
C LEU A 206 -36.96 -19.20 24.48
N ASP A 207 -36.11 -20.21 24.29
CA ASP A 207 -34.64 -20.01 24.30
C ASP A 207 -34.19 -19.14 23.11
N LEU A 208 -34.79 -19.35 21.91
CA LEU A 208 -34.58 -18.48 20.75
C LEU A 208 -35.12 -17.06 20.96
N GLU A 209 -36.25 -16.91 21.67
CA GLU A 209 -36.83 -15.63 22.04
C GLU A 209 -35.97 -14.89 23.08
N ILE A 210 -35.41 -15.61 24.05
CA ILE A 210 -34.49 -15.07 25.07
C ILE A 210 -33.15 -14.65 24.41
N GLU A 211 -32.59 -15.47 23.51
CA GLU A 211 -31.40 -15.09 22.72
C GLU A 211 -31.68 -13.89 21.80
N SER A 212 -32.89 -13.80 21.23
CA SER A 212 -33.34 -12.63 20.47
C SER A 212 -33.43 -11.37 21.34
N LEU A 213 -33.95 -11.47 22.56
CA LEU A 213 -34.04 -10.33 23.50
C LEU A 213 -32.68 -9.91 24.04
N LEU A 214 -31.77 -10.85 24.31
CA LEU A 214 -30.40 -10.59 24.75
C LEU A 214 -29.52 -10.00 23.63
N SER A 215 -29.80 -10.32 22.36
CA SER A 215 -29.11 -9.75 21.20
C SER A 215 -29.69 -8.40 20.74
N GLN A 216 -30.88 -8.03 21.20
CA GLN A 216 -31.44 -6.70 20.93
C GLN A 216 -30.69 -5.64 21.74
N GLN A 217 -30.10 -4.69 21.01
CA GLN A 217 -29.37 -3.57 21.59
C GLN A 217 -30.31 -2.66 22.38
N SER A 218 -29.84 -2.23 23.56
CA SER A 218 -30.56 -1.26 24.39
C SER A 218 -30.76 0.06 23.64
N THR A 219 -31.84 0.79 23.94
CA THR A 219 -32.09 2.15 23.41
C THR A 219 -30.89 3.07 23.64
N LYS A 220 -30.23 2.94 24.79
CA LYS A 220 -29.02 3.69 25.13
C LYS A 220 -27.84 3.30 24.23
N GLU A 221 -27.69 2.02 23.92
CA GLU A 221 -26.63 1.53 23.03
C GLU A 221 -26.87 1.96 21.58
N GLN A 222 -28.11 1.89 21.11
CA GLN A 222 -28.50 2.39 19.79
C GLN A 222 -28.28 3.91 19.67
N GLN A 223 -28.61 4.69 20.70
CA GLN A 223 -28.30 6.12 20.72
C GLN A 223 -26.79 6.37 20.72
N SER A 224 -26.02 5.61 21.50
CA SER A 224 -24.56 5.73 21.47
C SER A 224 -23.99 5.40 20.11
N LYS A 225 -24.51 4.38 19.41
CA LYS A 225 -24.08 4.03 18.05
C LYS A 225 -24.47 5.09 17.03
N LYS A 226 -25.67 5.66 17.13
CA LYS A 226 -26.10 6.78 16.27
C LYS A 226 -25.20 8.00 16.47
N VAL A 227 -24.92 8.37 17.72
CA VAL A 227 -24.00 9.47 18.05
C VAL A 227 -22.59 9.15 17.53
N SER A 228 -22.07 7.93 17.71
CA SER A 228 -20.78 7.55 17.16
C SER A 228 -20.74 7.57 15.63
N GLN A 229 -21.83 7.18 14.96
CA GLN A 229 -21.97 7.24 13.50
C GLN A 229 -22.03 8.68 13.01
N GLU A 230 -22.79 9.55 13.70
CA GLU A 230 -22.86 10.98 13.39
C GLU A 230 -21.51 11.66 13.61
N ILE A 231 -20.79 11.32 14.69
CA ILE A 231 -19.42 11.82 14.91
C ILE A 231 -18.49 11.33 13.78
N LEU A 232 -18.58 10.06 13.39
CA LEU A 232 -17.76 9.51 12.30
C LEU A 232 -18.08 10.19 10.97
N GLU A 233 -19.36 10.45 10.70
CA GLU A 233 -19.83 11.19 9.53
C GLU A 233 -19.28 12.61 9.54
N LEU A 234 -19.41 13.34 10.66
CA LEU A 234 -18.86 14.69 10.82
C LEU A 234 -17.33 14.74 10.70
N LEU A 235 -16.62 13.73 11.18
CA LEU A 235 -15.17 13.63 11.06
C LEU A 235 -14.74 13.32 9.61
N ASN A 236 -15.57 12.61 8.85
CA ASN A 236 -15.29 12.26 7.45
C ASN A 236 -15.79 13.32 6.47
N THR A 237 -16.76 14.16 6.85
CA THR A 237 -17.21 15.27 6.01
C THR A 237 -16.12 16.32 5.89
N THR A 238 -15.76 16.65 4.64
CA THR A 238 -14.80 17.71 4.36
C THR A 238 -15.35 19.06 4.77
N THR A 239 -14.50 19.90 5.34
CA THR A 239 -14.90 21.23 5.78
C THR A 239 -15.16 22.14 4.57
N ALA A 240 -16.05 23.12 4.72
CA ALA A 240 -16.33 24.10 3.66
C ALA A 240 -15.07 24.85 3.18
N LYS A 241 -14.09 25.03 4.08
CA LYS A 241 -12.79 25.60 3.75
C LYS A 241 -12.00 24.69 2.81
N GLU A 242 -11.90 23.40 3.11
CA GLU A 242 -11.22 22.42 2.25
C GLU A 242 -11.90 22.31 0.89
N GLN A 243 -13.24 22.25 0.85
CA GLN A 243 -14.01 22.23 -0.40
C GLN A 243 -13.71 23.47 -1.26
N SER A 244 -13.68 24.67 -0.65
CA SER A 244 -13.34 25.90 -1.36
C SER A 244 -11.90 25.90 -1.90
N ILE A 245 -10.95 25.30 -1.19
CA ILE A 245 -9.57 25.17 -1.67
C ILE A 245 -9.52 24.21 -2.86
N VAL A 246 -10.15 23.04 -2.75
CA VAL A 246 -10.23 22.04 -3.84
C VAL A 246 -10.85 22.66 -5.09
N GLU A 247 -11.93 23.45 -4.95
CA GLU A 247 -12.56 24.14 -6.09
C GLU A 247 -11.65 25.18 -6.73
N LYS A 248 -10.82 25.90 -5.95
CA LYS A 248 -9.87 26.89 -6.48
C LYS A 248 -8.76 26.25 -7.31
N PHE A 249 -8.26 25.09 -6.87
CA PHE A 249 -7.19 24.35 -7.55
C PHE A 249 -7.72 23.32 -8.54
N ARG A 250 -9.04 23.26 -8.74
CA ARG A 250 -9.63 22.51 -9.83
C ARG A 250 -9.22 23.16 -11.15
N SER A 251 -8.63 22.37 -12.05
CA SER A 251 -8.13 22.82 -13.35
C SER A 251 -9.18 23.69 -14.07
N ARG A 252 -8.82 24.94 -14.37
CA ARG A 252 -9.66 25.88 -15.13
C ARG A 252 -9.61 25.48 -16.60
N GLY A 253 -10.72 24.94 -17.08
CA GLY A 253 -10.79 24.26 -18.37
C GLY A 253 -10.92 22.76 -18.13
N ARG A 254 -11.73 22.08 -18.93
CA ARG A 254 -11.95 20.64 -18.87
C ARG A 254 -10.65 19.88 -19.20
N ALA A 255 -9.63 19.93 -18.34
CA ALA A 255 -8.64 18.88 -18.26
C ALA A 255 -9.38 17.66 -17.68
N GLN A 256 -10.22 17.06 -18.51
CA GLN A 256 -10.92 15.83 -18.20
C GLN A 256 -9.83 14.78 -18.13
N VAL A 257 -9.63 14.18 -16.95
CA VAL A 257 -8.77 13.00 -16.82
C VAL A 257 -9.27 12.00 -17.85
N GLN A 258 -8.45 11.75 -18.86
CA GLN A 258 -8.78 10.79 -19.90
C GLN A 258 -8.40 9.42 -19.38
N GLU A 259 -9.41 8.66 -18.99
CA GLU A 259 -9.22 7.29 -18.53
C GLU A 259 -8.83 6.40 -19.70
N PHE A 260 -7.98 5.42 -19.44
CA PHE A 260 -7.72 4.32 -20.38
C PHE A 260 -8.90 3.35 -20.38
N CYS A 261 -9.18 2.79 -21.55
CA CYS A 261 -10.15 1.72 -21.71
C CYS A 261 -9.65 0.44 -21.04
N ASP A 262 -10.51 -0.22 -20.28
CA ASP A 262 -10.17 -1.47 -19.57
C ASP A 262 -9.81 -2.61 -20.52
N TYR A 263 -10.27 -2.55 -21.77
CA TYR A 263 -10.01 -3.52 -22.83
C TYR A 263 -8.78 -3.19 -23.68
N GLY A 264 -8.06 -2.09 -23.40
CA GLY A 264 -6.81 -1.75 -24.09
C GLY A 264 -7.01 -1.27 -25.53
N THR A 265 -7.26 -2.17 -26.49
CA THR A 265 -7.40 -1.80 -27.91
C THR A 265 -8.84 -1.54 -28.33
N LYS A 266 -9.03 -0.81 -29.43
CA LYS A 266 -10.38 -0.50 -29.96
C LYS A 266 -11.11 -1.76 -30.39
N GLU A 267 -10.42 -2.71 -31.01
CA GLU A 267 -11.01 -3.97 -31.49
C GLU A 267 -11.53 -4.80 -30.32
N GLU A 268 -10.75 -4.90 -29.24
CA GLU A 268 -11.14 -5.61 -28.02
C GLU A 268 -12.30 -4.92 -27.30
N CYS A 269 -12.28 -3.57 -27.26
CA CYS A 269 -13.37 -2.78 -26.70
C CYS A 269 -14.69 -2.99 -27.48
N MET A 270 -14.66 -2.90 -28.81
CA MET A 270 -15.86 -3.11 -29.65
C MET A 270 -16.38 -4.54 -29.53
N LYS A 271 -15.48 -5.54 -29.49
CA LYS A 271 -15.85 -6.95 -29.32
C LYS A 271 -16.47 -7.24 -27.95
N ALA A 272 -15.99 -6.59 -26.88
CA ALA A 272 -16.52 -6.79 -25.54
C ALA A 272 -17.83 -6.03 -25.29
N SER A 273 -18.03 -4.88 -25.97
CA SER A 273 -19.23 -4.05 -25.84
C SER A 273 -20.32 -4.36 -26.87
N ASP A 274 -20.04 -5.23 -27.84
CA ASP A 274 -20.90 -5.54 -29.00
C ASP A 274 -21.42 -4.26 -29.69
N ALA A 275 -20.57 -3.23 -29.75
CA ALA A 275 -20.90 -1.91 -30.26
C ALA A 275 -20.13 -1.61 -31.56
N GLU A 276 -20.79 -0.92 -32.50
CA GLU A 276 -20.16 -0.48 -33.77
C GLU A 276 -19.09 0.61 -33.59
N ARG A 277 -19.00 1.22 -32.41
CA ARG A 277 -18.04 2.30 -32.11
C ARG A 277 -17.29 2.04 -30.80
N PRO A 278 -15.99 2.37 -30.73
CA PRO A 278 -15.22 2.26 -29.50
C PRO A 278 -15.72 3.26 -28.44
N CYS A 279 -15.45 2.99 -27.17
CA CYS A 279 -15.84 3.90 -26.10
C CYS A 279 -15.07 5.24 -26.14
N ARG A 280 -15.49 6.23 -25.34
CA ARG A 280 -14.85 7.57 -25.28
C ARG A 280 -13.53 7.59 -24.49
N LYS A 281 -13.09 6.46 -23.93
CA LYS A 281 -11.84 6.32 -23.19
C LYS A 281 -10.65 6.22 -24.15
N LEU A 282 -9.44 6.43 -23.65
CA LEU A 282 -8.21 6.25 -24.43
C LEU A 282 -7.99 4.78 -24.76
N HIS A 283 -7.66 4.49 -26.01
CA HIS A 283 -7.34 3.16 -26.48
C HIS A 283 -5.90 3.11 -27.01
N PHE A 284 -5.33 1.92 -27.00
CA PHE A 284 -4.03 1.63 -27.58
C PHE A 284 -4.18 1.01 -28.98
N ARG A 285 -3.27 1.37 -29.87
CA ARG A 285 -3.08 0.77 -31.19
C ARG A 285 -1.82 -0.08 -31.17
N ARG A 286 -1.89 -1.31 -31.69
CA ARG A 286 -0.72 -2.19 -31.81
C ARG A 286 0.18 -1.75 -32.96
N ILE A 287 1.48 -1.64 -32.69
CA ILE A 287 2.53 -1.43 -33.70
C ILE A 287 3.02 -2.81 -34.13
N ILE A 288 2.66 -3.22 -35.35
CA ILE A 288 3.02 -4.52 -35.93
C ILE A 288 3.96 -4.27 -37.12
N ASN A 289 5.26 -4.54 -36.94
CA ASN A 289 6.26 -4.45 -37.99
C ASN A 289 6.45 -5.80 -38.70
N LYS A 290 7.13 -5.82 -39.86
CA LYS A 290 7.39 -7.06 -40.63
C LYS A 290 8.11 -8.16 -39.85
N HIS A 291 8.87 -7.79 -38.82
CA HIS A 291 9.66 -8.69 -37.99
C HIS A 291 8.97 -8.98 -36.64
N THR A 292 7.81 -8.38 -36.38
CA THR A 292 7.01 -8.58 -35.17
C THR A 292 6.19 -9.85 -35.32
N ASP A 293 6.18 -10.68 -34.29
CA ASP A 293 5.41 -11.92 -34.19
C ASP A 293 4.37 -11.77 -33.07
N GLU A 294 3.10 -11.74 -33.46
CA GLU A 294 1.97 -11.60 -32.53
C GLU A 294 1.86 -12.78 -31.55
N SER A 295 2.38 -13.96 -31.92
CA SER A 295 2.33 -15.16 -31.06
C SER A 295 3.25 -15.05 -29.83
N LEU A 296 4.28 -14.21 -29.90
CA LEU A 296 5.23 -13.99 -28.80
C LEU A 296 4.69 -13.04 -27.72
N GLY A 297 3.58 -12.34 -28.01
CA GLY A 297 2.93 -11.40 -27.09
C GLY A 297 3.63 -10.04 -26.96
N ASP A 298 3.33 -9.35 -25.86
CA ASP A 298 3.75 -7.97 -25.61
C ASP A 298 5.24 -7.87 -25.27
N CYS A 299 5.92 -6.83 -25.78
CA CYS A 299 7.29 -6.54 -25.38
C CYS A 299 7.34 -6.20 -23.89
N SER A 300 8.20 -6.88 -23.11
CA SER A 300 8.36 -6.59 -21.67
C SER A 300 8.74 -5.13 -21.37
N PHE A 301 9.42 -4.48 -22.31
CA PHE A 301 9.90 -3.11 -22.16
C PHE A 301 8.98 -2.06 -22.81
N LEU A 302 8.03 -2.45 -23.67
CA LEU A 302 7.10 -1.55 -24.38
C LEU A 302 7.77 -0.25 -24.86
N ASN A 303 7.34 0.91 -24.36
CA ASN A 303 7.86 2.24 -24.67
C ASN A 303 9.32 2.49 -24.24
N THR A 304 9.88 1.63 -23.38
CA THR A 304 11.28 1.68 -22.94
C THR A 304 12.22 0.76 -23.72
N CYS A 305 11.74 0.11 -24.79
CA CYS A 305 12.56 -0.75 -25.63
C CYS A 305 13.55 0.05 -26.48
N PHE A 306 14.84 -0.26 -26.37
CA PHE A 306 15.90 0.38 -27.15
C PHE A 306 15.95 -0.07 -28.62
N HIS A 307 15.26 -1.15 -28.95
CA HIS A 307 15.32 -1.82 -30.25
C HIS A 307 13.95 -1.89 -30.91
N MET A 308 13.18 -0.81 -30.89
CA MET A 308 11.80 -0.80 -31.40
C MET A 308 11.72 -1.20 -32.88
N ASP A 309 12.75 -0.86 -33.67
CA ASP A 309 12.82 -1.17 -35.11
C ASP A 309 13.26 -2.61 -35.42
N THR A 310 13.71 -3.37 -34.41
CA THR A 310 14.14 -4.77 -34.57
C THR A 310 13.47 -5.71 -33.56
N CYS A 311 12.49 -5.21 -32.79
CA CYS A 311 11.85 -5.98 -31.72
C CYS A 311 10.81 -6.93 -32.29
N LYS A 312 10.96 -8.23 -31.98
CA LYS A 312 10.01 -9.26 -32.42
C LYS A 312 8.68 -9.24 -31.66
N TYR A 313 8.57 -8.50 -30.56
CA TYR A 313 7.40 -8.47 -29.70
C TYR A 313 6.47 -7.30 -30.04
N VAL A 314 5.20 -7.38 -29.61
CA VAL A 314 4.19 -6.36 -29.90
C VAL A 314 4.43 -5.09 -29.07
N HIS A 315 4.35 -3.94 -29.74
CA HIS A 315 4.43 -2.61 -29.14
C HIS A 315 3.10 -1.86 -29.29
N TYR A 316 2.90 -0.78 -28.54
CA TYR A 316 1.66 -0.01 -28.54
C TYR A 316 1.92 1.48 -28.74
N GLU A 317 0.95 2.19 -29.30
CA GLU A 317 0.85 3.64 -29.32
C GLU A 317 -0.54 4.08 -28.87
N ILE A 318 -0.67 5.31 -28.37
CA ILE A 318 -1.99 5.83 -27.99
C ILE A 318 -2.75 6.19 -29.27
N ASP A 319 -3.93 5.61 -29.44
CA ASP A 319 -4.81 5.95 -30.55
C ASP A 319 -5.52 7.27 -30.23
N ALA A 320 -4.87 8.38 -30.61
CA ALA A 320 -5.43 9.72 -30.50
C ALA A 320 -6.56 9.90 -31.53
N CYS A 321 -7.68 9.22 -31.32
CA CYS A 321 -8.94 9.53 -31.97
C CYS A 321 -9.61 10.64 -31.17
N THR A 322 -9.00 11.82 -31.19
CA THR A 322 -9.78 13.05 -31.09
C THR A 322 -10.63 13.10 -32.34
N ASP A 323 -11.93 13.28 -32.20
CA ASP A 323 -12.84 13.60 -33.31
C ASP A 323 -12.25 14.75 -34.14
N LEU A 324 -11.52 14.40 -35.21
CA LEU A 324 -10.99 15.30 -36.23
C LEU A 324 -11.91 15.35 -37.46
N ASP A 325 -13.18 14.97 -37.28
CA ASP A 325 -14.24 15.17 -38.28
C ASP A 325 -15.08 16.41 -37.96
N ALA A 326 -14.39 17.52 -37.65
CA ALA A 326 -14.91 18.87 -37.84
C ALA A 326 -13.99 19.55 -38.88
N PRO A 327 -14.52 20.06 -40.01
CA PRO A 327 -13.69 20.60 -41.07
C PRO A 327 -13.15 21.96 -40.63
N CYS A 328 -11.87 22.01 -40.26
CA CYS A 328 -11.13 23.26 -40.27
C CYS A 328 -9.74 23.00 -40.82
N GLY A 329 -9.51 23.56 -42.01
CA GLY A 329 -8.34 23.34 -42.83
C GLY A 329 -7.03 23.72 -42.15
N ARG A 330 -5.99 22.98 -42.50
CA ARG A 330 -4.61 23.42 -42.33
C ARG A 330 -4.40 24.66 -43.19
N GLU A 331 -4.19 25.81 -42.55
CA GLU A 331 -3.31 26.83 -43.11
C GLU A 331 -2.34 27.32 -42.03
N LEU A 332 -1.08 27.33 -42.44
CA LEU A 332 0.09 27.69 -41.67
C LEU A 332 0.37 29.16 -41.95
N ILE A 333 -0.08 30.10 -41.11
CA ILE A 333 0.36 31.51 -41.18
C ILE A 333 0.59 32.11 -39.78
N SER A 334 1.85 32.45 -39.55
CA SER A 334 2.43 33.55 -38.75
C SER A 334 1.46 34.54 -38.06
N GLY A 335 1.68 34.70 -36.75
CA GLY A 335 1.72 35.99 -36.05
C GLY A 335 0.48 36.88 -36.07
N GLN A 336 -0.38 36.76 -35.06
CA GLN A 336 -1.02 37.94 -34.46
C GLN A 336 -1.53 37.66 -33.05
N GLU A 337 -1.01 38.47 -32.14
CA GLU A 337 -1.39 38.63 -30.74
C GLU A 337 -2.85 39.11 -30.67
N LEU A 338 -3.75 38.27 -30.12
CA LEU A 338 -5.14 38.64 -29.88
C LEU A 338 -5.43 38.65 -28.38
N ALA A 339 -5.68 39.86 -27.89
CA ALA A 339 -5.94 40.24 -26.52
C ALA A 339 -7.15 39.50 -25.91
N MET A 340 -6.99 39.06 -24.67
CA MET A 340 -8.07 38.53 -23.84
C MET A 340 -8.93 39.66 -23.23
N PRO A 341 -10.26 39.49 -23.09
CA PRO A 341 -11.11 40.47 -22.43
C PRO A 341 -10.87 40.44 -20.91
N GLN A 342 -10.61 41.62 -20.35
CA GLN A 342 -10.44 41.86 -18.91
C GLN A 342 -11.71 41.50 -18.14
N ALA A 343 -11.61 40.47 -17.30
CA ALA A 343 -12.52 40.26 -16.19
C ALA A 343 -12.01 41.05 -14.97
N VAL A 344 -12.82 42.02 -14.55
CA VAL A 344 -12.58 42.94 -13.45
C VAL A 344 -12.56 42.20 -12.10
N GLY A 345 -11.52 42.43 -11.30
CA GLY A 345 -11.52 42.24 -9.85
C GLY A 345 -11.01 40.89 -9.32
N ARG A 346 -9.69 40.69 -9.29
CA ARG A 346 -9.05 39.68 -8.42
C ARG A 346 -7.59 40.07 -8.13
N ASP A 347 -7.13 39.88 -6.89
CA ASP A 347 -5.80 40.29 -6.41
C ASP A 347 -4.67 39.87 -7.37
N SER A 348 -3.94 40.86 -7.87
CA SER A 348 -2.98 40.77 -8.98
C SER A 348 -1.63 40.10 -8.64
N SER A 349 -1.49 39.49 -7.46
CA SER A 349 -0.22 38.93 -6.99
C SER A 349 -0.08 37.41 -7.17
N VAL A 350 -1.18 36.68 -7.39
CA VAL A 350 -1.18 35.20 -7.42
C VAL A 350 -0.95 34.62 -8.84
N ASP A 351 -1.09 35.43 -9.88
CA ASP A 351 -1.09 34.96 -11.29
C ASP A 351 0.24 35.21 -12.05
N ARG A 352 1.30 35.69 -11.40
CA ARG A 352 2.61 35.88 -12.05
C ARG A 352 3.55 34.73 -11.70
N LEU A 353 3.50 33.67 -12.51
CA LEU A 353 4.54 32.63 -12.51
C LEU A 353 5.89 33.28 -12.83
N PHE A 354 6.87 33.08 -11.96
CA PHE A 354 8.23 33.52 -12.22
C PHE A 354 8.87 32.55 -13.24
N PRO A 355 9.54 33.07 -14.29
CA PRO A 355 10.18 32.22 -15.28
C PRO A 355 11.22 31.27 -14.67
N PRO A 356 11.48 30.12 -15.33
CA PRO A 356 12.44 29.14 -14.86
C PRO A 356 13.86 29.72 -14.74
N GLN A 357 14.60 29.28 -13.72
CA GLN A 357 15.99 29.67 -13.48
C GLN A 357 16.85 28.43 -13.19
N TRP A 358 18.12 28.48 -13.55
CA TRP A 358 19.04 27.37 -13.29
C TRP A 358 20.50 27.79 -13.16
N ILE A 359 21.29 26.94 -12.50
CA ILE A 359 22.73 27.11 -12.35
C ILE A 359 23.41 25.77 -12.62
N CYS A 360 24.25 25.72 -13.65
CA CYS A 360 25.17 24.61 -13.88
C CYS A 360 26.31 24.66 -12.86
N CYS A 361 26.29 23.74 -11.90
CA CYS A 361 27.28 23.72 -10.82
C CYS A 361 27.47 22.34 -10.20
N ASP A 362 28.63 22.15 -9.56
CA ASP A 362 28.79 21.12 -8.54
C ASP A 362 28.17 21.62 -7.23
N ILE A 363 27.10 20.95 -6.80
CA ILE A 363 26.32 21.32 -5.61
C ILE A 363 27.17 21.29 -4.33
N ARG A 364 28.26 20.50 -4.30
CA ARG A 364 29.17 20.46 -3.15
C ARG A 364 29.95 21.77 -2.96
N TYR A 365 30.15 22.52 -4.04
CA TYR A 365 31.03 23.70 -4.05
C TYR A 365 30.27 25.02 -4.15
N LEU A 366 29.03 24.98 -4.62
CA LEU A 366 28.20 26.17 -4.70
C LEU A 366 27.87 26.69 -3.30
N ASP A 367 28.11 27.98 -3.09
CA ASP A 367 27.63 28.70 -1.93
C ASP A 367 26.14 28.98 -2.06
N VAL A 368 25.32 28.02 -1.63
CA VAL A 368 23.85 28.06 -1.73
C VAL A 368 23.21 29.18 -0.91
N SER A 369 23.97 29.87 -0.04
CA SER A 369 23.45 30.99 0.76
C SER A 369 23.01 32.19 -0.10
N ILE A 370 23.62 32.37 -1.28
CA ILE A 370 23.31 33.46 -2.23
C ILE A 370 21.92 33.35 -2.85
N LEU A 371 21.31 32.17 -2.74
CA LEU A 371 20.03 31.87 -3.38
C LEU A 371 18.86 32.34 -2.52
N GLY A 372 19.07 32.71 -1.26
CA GLY A 372 18.01 33.08 -0.33
C GLY A 372 17.24 31.88 0.22
N LYS A 373 15.97 32.10 0.58
CA LYS A 373 15.12 31.12 1.28
C LYS A 373 14.03 30.57 0.38
N PHE A 374 13.69 29.29 0.54
CA PHE A 374 12.70 28.59 -0.28
C PHE A 374 11.59 27.96 0.56
N ALA A 375 10.36 27.98 0.04
CA ALA A 375 9.22 27.33 0.69
C ALA A 375 9.29 25.80 0.53
N VAL A 376 9.83 25.33 -0.60
CA VAL A 376 10.00 23.91 -0.91
C VAL A 376 11.40 23.67 -1.48
N VAL A 377 12.08 22.66 -0.94
CA VAL A 377 13.31 22.07 -1.52
C VAL A 377 12.96 20.68 -2.04
N MET A 378 13.41 20.34 -3.24
CA MET A 378 13.37 18.97 -3.76
C MET A 378 14.78 18.51 -4.10
N ALA A 379 15.10 17.25 -3.84
CA ALA A 379 16.41 16.69 -4.17
C ALA A 379 16.29 15.25 -4.67
N ASP A 380 16.98 14.95 -5.79
CA ASP A 380 17.19 13.60 -6.31
C ASP A 380 18.70 13.28 -6.38
N PRO A 381 19.36 13.11 -5.21
CA PRO A 381 20.81 12.98 -5.17
C PRO A 381 21.29 11.63 -5.72
N PRO A 382 22.50 11.59 -6.32
CA PRO A 382 23.10 10.35 -6.81
C PRO A 382 23.74 9.58 -5.64
N TRP A 383 22.90 8.89 -4.86
CA TRP A 383 23.31 8.11 -3.69
C TRP A 383 24.38 7.06 -4.04
N ASP A 384 25.39 6.91 -3.17
CA ASP A 384 26.28 5.75 -3.20
C ASP A 384 25.58 4.50 -2.65
N ILE A 385 25.09 3.67 -3.56
CA ILE A 385 24.41 2.41 -3.24
C ILE A 385 25.36 1.21 -3.21
N HIS A 386 26.68 1.42 -3.28
CA HIS A 386 27.69 0.34 -3.26
C HIS A 386 27.53 -0.63 -4.43
N MET A 387 27.17 -0.08 -5.59
CA MET A 387 27.10 -0.77 -6.87
C MET A 387 27.82 0.06 -7.93
N GLU A 388 28.37 -0.61 -8.95
CA GLU A 388 28.95 0.08 -10.10
C GLU A 388 27.84 0.75 -10.91
N LEU A 389 27.76 2.07 -10.82
CA LEU A 389 26.82 2.90 -11.57
C LEU A 389 27.54 3.59 -12.72
N PRO A 390 26.87 3.82 -13.87
CA PRO A 390 27.46 4.47 -15.04
C PRO A 390 27.61 6.00 -14.87
N TYR A 391 27.48 6.51 -13.64
CA TYR A 391 27.56 7.93 -13.28
C TYR A 391 28.23 8.09 -11.92
N GLY A 392 28.77 9.28 -11.66
CA GLY A 392 29.39 9.62 -10.37
C GLY A 392 28.34 9.72 -9.26
N THR A 393 28.64 9.12 -8.11
CA THR A 393 27.83 9.19 -6.88
C THR A 393 28.43 10.18 -5.89
N LEU A 394 27.62 10.60 -4.92
CA LEU A 394 28.10 11.31 -3.73
C LEU A 394 28.31 10.30 -2.60
N THR A 395 29.43 10.44 -1.89
CA THR A 395 29.69 9.66 -0.68
C THR A 395 28.72 10.04 0.44
N ASP A 396 28.48 9.12 1.37
CA ASP A 396 27.57 9.34 2.50
C ASP A 396 27.94 10.62 3.29
N ASP A 397 29.23 10.90 3.47
CA ASP A 397 29.70 12.09 4.17
C ASP A 397 29.55 13.38 3.36
N GLU A 398 29.69 13.33 2.03
CA GLU A 398 29.39 14.47 1.17
C GLU A 398 27.91 14.82 1.23
N MET A 399 27.03 13.80 1.25
CA MET A 399 25.60 13.99 1.45
C MET A 399 25.30 14.66 2.79
N ARG A 400 25.88 14.16 3.90
CA ARG A 400 25.69 14.77 5.23
C ARG A 400 26.15 16.22 5.29
N ARG A 401 27.23 16.58 4.58
CA ARG A 401 27.81 17.93 4.57
C ARG A 401 27.09 18.94 3.66
N LEU A 402 26.10 18.52 2.88
CA LEU A 402 25.34 19.46 2.05
C LEU A 402 24.70 20.54 2.92
N ASN A 403 24.87 21.80 2.53
CA ASN A 403 24.36 22.95 3.28
C ASN A 403 22.86 23.19 2.99
N ILE A 404 22.03 22.16 3.11
CA ILE A 404 20.56 22.26 3.00
C ILE A 404 19.94 23.15 4.08
N PRO A 405 20.43 23.15 5.35
CA PRO A 405 19.80 23.93 6.42
C PRO A 405 19.69 25.43 6.14
N VAL A 406 20.58 26.02 5.33
CA VAL A 406 20.53 27.45 5.00
C VAL A 406 19.41 27.80 4.03
N LEU A 407 18.95 26.85 3.20
CA LEU A 407 17.97 27.08 2.15
C LEU A 407 16.56 27.35 2.67
N GLN A 408 16.24 26.90 3.89
CA GLN A 408 14.88 27.02 4.44
C GLN A 408 14.91 27.32 5.93
N ASP A 409 14.02 28.22 6.36
CA ASP A 409 13.70 28.46 7.77
C ASP A 409 12.42 27.69 8.13
N ASP A 410 11.34 27.91 7.36
CA ASP A 410 10.07 27.20 7.45
C ASP A 410 9.68 26.65 6.06
N GLY A 411 9.33 25.36 5.97
CA GLY A 411 8.93 24.77 4.68
C GLY A 411 8.98 23.25 4.63
N PHE A 412 8.94 22.72 3.40
CA PHE A 412 8.98 21.29 3.12
C PHE A 412 10.21 20.89 2.29
N LEU A 413 10.72 19.67 2.53
CA LEU A 413 11.77 19.02 1.77
C LEU A 413 11.25 17.69 1.19
N PHE A 414 11.39 17.53 -0.11
CA PHE A 414 11.09 16.30 -0.86
C PHE A 414 12.40 15.63 -1.25
N LEU A 415 12.70 14.47 -0.65
CA LEU A 415 13.97 13.77 -0.85
C LEU A 415 13.73 12.39 -1.46
N TRP A 416 14.12 12.22 -2.73
CA TRP A 416 14.07 10.92 -3.38
C TRP A 416 15.12 9.97 -2.79
N VAL A 417 14.68 8.77 -2.43
CA VAL A 417 15.52 7.72 -1.84
C VAL A 417 15.28 6.38 -2.52
N THR A 418 16.33 5.56 -2.57
CA THR A 418 16.31 4.23 -3.16
C THR A 418 16.93 3.23 -2.20
N GLY A 419 16.34 2.04 -2.02
CA GLY A 419 16.94 0.91 -1.26
C GLY A 419 17.72 1.30 -0.01
N ARG A 420 19.04 1.12 -0.01
CA ARG A 420 19.98 1.47 1.07
C ARG A 420 19.92 2.94 1.50
N ALA A 421 19.66 3.85 0.57
CA ALA A 421 19.61 5.27 0.87
C ALA A 421 18.35 5.67 1.67
N MET A 422 17.45 4.73 1.95
CA MET A 422 16.26 5.00 2.76
C MET A 422 16.64 5.36 4.21
N GLU A 423 17.52 4.60 4.85
CA GLU A 423 18.01 4.90 6.21
C GLU A 423 18.90 6.14 6.22
N LEU A 424 19.83 6.25 5.27
CA LEU A 424 20.71 7.42 5.14
C LEU A 424 19.91 8.69 4.86
N GLY A 425 18.88 8.63 4.02
CA GLY A 425 18.00 9.77 3.73
C GLY A 425 17.24 10.23 4.98
N ARG A 426 16.79 9.31 5.84
CA ARG A 426 16.18 9.64 7.14
C ARG A 426 17.19 10.29 8.10
N GLU A 427 18.43 9.82 8.11
CA GLU A 427 19.53 10.43 8.86
C GLU A 427 19.79 11.86 8.36
N CYS A 428 19.96 12.05 7.04
CA CYS A 428 20.18 13.35 6.43
C CYS A 428 19.04 14.34 6.71
N LEU A 429 17.78 13.91 6.62
CA LEU A 429 16.63 14.75 6.99
C LEU A 429 16.75 15.26 8.43
N SER A 430 17.07 14.37 9.37
CA SER A 430 17.22 14.70 10.78
C SER A 430 18.40 15.65 11.01
N LEU A 431 19.55 15.39 10.37
CA LEU A 431 20.74 16.23 10.43
C LEU A 431 20.48 17.64 9.88
N TRP A 432 19.69 17.75 8.82
CA TRP A 432 19.35 19.04 8.22
C TRP A 432 18.26 19.80 8.98
N GLY A 433 17.71 19.21 10.05
CA GLY A 433 16.71 19.81 10.92
C GLY A 433 15.27 19.64 10.43
N TYR A 434 14.98 18.62 9.63
CA TYR A 434 13.63 18.29 9.19
C TYR A 434 13.06 17.11 9.99
N GLU A 435 11.78 17.21 10.33
CA GLU A 435 11.00 16.08 10.83
C GLU A 435 10.29 15.40 9.66
N ARG A 436 10.44 14.08 9.52
CA ARG A 436 9.72 13.34 8.46
C ARG A 436 8.25 13.19 8.83
N VAL A 437 7.37 13.80 8.02
CA VAL A 437 5.92 13.81 8.23
C VAL A 437 5.17 12.91 7.25
N ASP A 438 5.72 12.68 6.06
CA ASP A 438 5.05 11.91 5.01
C ASP A 438 6.06 11.11 4.16
N GLU A 439 5.55 10.21 3.32
CA GLU A 439 6.34 9.40 2.40
C GLU A 439 5.55 9.11 1.12
N ILE A 440 5.95 9.76 0.03
CA ILE A 440 5.33 9.55 -1.28
C ILE A 440 5.95 8.32 -1.94
N ILE A 441 5.11 7.46 -2.50
CA ILE A 441 5.54 6.33 -3.32
C ILE A 441 5.18 6.56 -4.79
N TRP A 442 6.17 6.41 -5.66
CA TRP A 442 5.93 6.37 -7.10
C TRP A 442 5.83 4.91 -7.55
N VAL A 443 4.62 4.48 -7.89
CA VAL A 443 4.34 3.20 -8.54
C VAL A 443 4.64 3.32 -10.03
N LYS A 444 5.63 2.55 -10.46
CA LYS A 444 6.14 2.62 -11.83
C LYS A 444 5.35 1.69 -12.75
N THR A 445 4.50 2.26 -13.58
CA THR A 445 3.73 1.54 -14.58
C THR A 445 4.43 1.52 -15.95
N ASN A 446 4.00 0.61 -16.81
CA ASN A 446 4.31 0.64 -18.23
C ASN A 446 3.21 1.41 -18.99
N GLN A 447 3.38 1.53 -20.31
CA GLN A 447 2.42 2.17 -21.20
C GLN A 447 0.98 1.63 -21.07
N LEU A 448 0.82 0.35 -20.77
CA LEU A 448 -0.48 -0.30 -20.58
C LEU A 448 -1.01 -0.17 -19.13
N GLN A 449 -0.46 0.76 -18.34
CA GLN A 449 -0.80 0.97 -16.92
C GLN A 449 -0.61 -0.26 -16.03
N ARG A 450 0.22 -1.23 -16.44
CA ARG A 450 0.56 -2.42 -15.65
C ARG A 450 1.86 -2.20 -14.89
N ILE A 451 1.96 -2.78 -13.69
CA ILE A 451 3.20 -2.77 -12.92
C ILE A 451 4.27 -3.58 -13.67
N ILE A 452 5.45 -3.00 -13.85
CA ILE A 452 6.59 -3.68 -14.48
C ILE A 452 7.18 -4.67 -13.48
N ARG A 453 7.09 -5.97 -13.79
CA ARG A 453 7.54 -7.08 -12.94
C ARG A 453 8.86 -7.72 -13.38
N THR A 454 9.29 -7.51 -14.62
CA THR A 454 10.48 -8.14 -15.22
C THR A 454 11.64 -7.15 -15.35
N GLY A 455 12.87 -7.65 -15.25
CA GLY A 455 14.08 -6.87 -15.55
C GLY A 455 14.46 -5.78 -14.54
N ARG A 456 13.93 -5.82 -13.30
CA ARG A 456 14.26 -4.83 -12.27
C ARG A 456 15.10 -5.42 -11.14
N THR A 457 16.21 -4.75 -10.86
CA THR A 457 17.24 -5.11 -9.88
C THR A 457 16.81 -4.73 -8.45
N GLY A 458 15.91 -5.52 -7.87
CA GLY A 458 15.91 -5.65 -6.42
C GLY A 458 16.80 -6.82 -6.00
N HIS A 459 17.37 -6.78 -4.80
CA HIS A 459 18.25 -7.85 -4.31
C HIS A 459 17.48 -9.13 -3.97
N TRP A 460 16.30 -8.99 -3.35
CA TRP A 460 15.46 -10.11 -2.90
C TRP A 460 14.09 -10.13 -3.58
N LEU A 461 13.51 -8.95 -3.83
CA LEU A 461 12.20 -8.79 -4.45
C LEU A 461 12.28 -7.74 -5.55
N ASN A 462 11.55 -7.92 -6.65
CA ASN A 462 11.53 -6.95 -7.74
C ASN A 462 11.00 -5.58 -7.27
N HIS A 463 11.75 -4.51 -7.55
CA HIS A 463 11.35 -3.15 -7.14
C HIS A 463 10.31 -2.55 -8.10
N GLY A 464 9.05 -2.52 -7.66
CA GLY A 464 7.93 -1.92 -8.39
C GLY A 464 7.80 -0.39 -8.27
N LYS A 465 8.52 0.22 -7.31
CA LYS A 465 8.32 1.60 -6.87
C LYS A 465 9.61 2.32 -6.47
N GLU A 466 9.54 3.65 -6.40
CA GLU A 466 10.53 4.53 -5.76
C GLU A 466 9.89 5.32 -4.61
N HIS A 467 10.70 5.77 -3.66
CA HIS A 467 10.26 6.48 -2.46
C HIS A 467 10.74 7.92 -2.49
N CYS A 468 9.90 8.84 -2.00
CA CYS A 468 10.23 10.24 -1.77
C CYS A 468 9.82 10.61 -0.35
N LEU A 469 10.81 10.88 0.51
CA LEU A 469 10.56 11.28 1.90
C LEU A 469 10.12 12.74 1.93
N VAL A 470 9.10 13.04 2.73
CA VAL A 470 8.61 14.41 2.94
C VAL A 470 8.96 14.86 4.35
N GLY A 471 9.88 15.83 4.44
CA GLY A 471 10.30 16.47 5.67
C GLY A 471 9.65 17.84 5.86
N VAL A 472 9.27 18.18 7.08
CA VAL A 472 8.86 19.53 7.48
C VAL A 472 9.93 20.17 8.34
N LYS A 473 10.18 21.47 8.14
CA LYS A 473 11.06 22.27 8.98
C LYS A 473 10.31 23.51 9.46
N GLY A 474 10.47 23.85 10.73
CA GLY A 474 9.81 25.00 11.34
C GLY A 474 8.29 24.84 11.42
N ASN A 475 7.55 25.95 11.30
CA ASN A 475 6.09 25.99 11.33
C ASN A 475 5.53 26.65 10.05
N PRO A 476 5.54 25.95 8.91
CA PRO A 476 5.12 26.50 7.63
C PRO A 476 3.64 26.91 7.62
N GLN A 477 3.35 28.15 7.25
CA GLN A 477 1.99 28.69 7.11
C GLN A 477 1.60 28.87 5.65
N GLY A 478 0.30 28.77 5.35
CA GLY A 478 -0.24 29.03 4.01
C GLY A 478 -0.16 27.84 3.03
N PHE A 479 0.12 26.63 3.52
CA PHE A 479 0.18 25.41 2.70
C PHE A 479 -1.16 24.68 2.68
N ASN A 480 -1.52 24.12 1.53
CA ASN A 480 -2.76 23.38 1.33
C ASN A 480 -2.53 21.87 1.59
N ARG A 481 -2.66 21.47 2.86
CA ARG A 481 -2.50 20.06 3.27
C ARG A 481 -3.73 19.22 2.84
N GLY A 482 -3.50 17.97 2.45
CA GLY A 482 -4.56 16.99 2.17
C GLY A 482 -5.28 17.13 0.82
N LEU A 483 -4.73 17.93 -0.12
CA LEU A 483 -5.29 18.02 -1.48
C LEU A 483 -4.96 16.81 -2.35
N ASP A 484 -3.74 16.28 -2.21
CA ASP A 484 -3.21 15.17 -2.99
C ASP A 484 -2.96 13.95 -2.08
N CYS A 485 -2.97 12.76 -2.66
CA CYS A 485 -2.56 11.54 -1.98
C CYS A 485 -1.04 11.31 -2.06
N ASP A 486 -0.56 10.37 -1.26
CA ASP A 486 0.85 9.96 -1.14
C ASP A 486 1.29 8.92 -2.20
N VAL A 487 0.44 8.61 -3.18
CA VAL A 487 0.74 7.62 -4.23
C VAL A 487 0.71 8.27 -5.60
N ILE A 488 1.85 8.25 -6.30
CA ILE A 488 1.94 8.64 -7.70
C ILE A 488 1.94 7.37 -8.54
N VAL A 489 1.00 7.27 -9.48
CA VAL A 489 0.97 6.21 -10.49
C VAL A 489 1.33 6.84 -11.83
N ALA A 490 2.53 6.56 -12.33
CA ALA A 490 3.02 7.16 -13.56
C ALA A 490 3.97 6.24 -14.31
N GLU A 491 3.99 6.41 -15.63
CA GLU A 491 4.82 5.62 -16.54
C GLU A 491 6.31 5.90 -16.35
N VAL A 492 7.13 4.86 -16.50
CA VAL A 492 8.58 5.04 -16.57
C VAL A 492 8.97 5.65 -17.91
N ARG A 493 9.77 6.71 -17.86
CA ARG A 493 10.29 7.42 -19.03
C ARG A 493 11.77 7.09 -19.23
N ARG A 494 12.62 8.11 -19.37
CA ARG A 494 14.08 7.94 -19.42
C ARG A 494 14.64 7.52 -18.06
N ARG A 495 15.85 6.93 -18.07
CA ARG A 495 16.52 6.50 -16.82
C ARG A 495 16.68 7.68 -15.85
N SER A 496 16.35 7.41 -14.58
CA SER A 496 16.36 8.38 -13.48
C SER A 496 15.46 9.60 -13.72
N TYR A 497 14.47 9.53 -14.61
CA TYR A 497 13.47 10.59 -14.82
C TYR A 497 12.32 10.36 -13.84
N ARG A 498 12.23 11.19 -12.80
CA ARG A 498 11.14 11.17 -11.81
C ARG A 498 9.85 11.72 -12.43
N PRO A 499 8.66 11.30 -11.96
CA PRO A 499 7.37 11.72 -12.53
C PRO A 499 7.15 13.23 -12.41
N ASP A 500 6.71 13.89 -13.49
CA ASP A 500 6.42 15.33 -13.48
C ASP A 500 5.24 15.70 -12.58
N GLU A 501 4.40 14.70 -12.26
CA GLU A 501 3.24 14.81 -11.40
C GLU A 501 3.62 15.40 -10.02
N ILE A 502 4.85 15.16 -9.55
CA ILE A 502 5.35 15.73 -8.29
C ILE A 502 5.37 17.26 -8.31
N TYR A 503 5.68 17.90 -9.44
CA TYR A 503 5.68 19.37 -9.55
C TYR A 503 4.27 19.93 -9.38
N GLY A 504 3.27 19.25 -9.97
CA GLY A 504 1.86 19.63 -9.83
C GLY A 504 1.36 19.49 -8.39
N MET A 505 1.74 18.40 -7.70
CA MET A 505 1.43 18.20 -6.28
C MET A 505 2.07 19.30 -5.41
N ILE A 506 3.35 19.59 -5.63
CA ILE A 506 4.08 20.62 -4.88
C ILE A 506 3.50 22.02 -5.14
N GLU A 507 3.08 22.32 -6.37
CA GLU A 507 2.45 23.61 -6.69
C GLU A 507 1.08 23.76 -6.05
N ARG A 508 0.27 22.69 -5.97
CA ARG A 508 -1.01 22.71 -5.23
C ARG A 508 -0.79 22.84 -3.72
N LEU A 509 0.24 22.20 -3.18
CA LEU A 509 0.62 22.29 -1.78
C LEU A 509 1.10 23.72 -1.42
N SER A 510 1.93 24.32 -2.26
CA SER A 510 2.57 25.62 -2.04
C SER A 510 2.52 26.51 -3.31
N PRO A 511 1.37 27.12 -3.61
CA PRO A 511 1.14 27.84 -4.86
C PRO A 511 1.90 29.17 -4.90
N GLY A 512 2.55 29.48 -6.03
CA GLY A 512 3.20 30.77 -6.30
C GLY A 512 4.44 31.06 -5.45
N THR A 513 4.86 30.13 -4.58
CA THR A 513 6.07 30.27 -3.78
C THR A 513 7.32 29.91 -4.57
N ARG A 514 8.46 30.49 -4.20
CA ARG A 514 9.78 30.11 -4.70
C ARG A 514 10.21 28.73 -4.21
N LYS A 515 10.72 27.92 -5.12
CA LYS A 515 11.11 26.52 -4.90
C LYS A 515 12.50 26.26 -5.48
N ILE A 516 13.19 25.25 -4.98
CA ILE A 516 14.53 24.88 -5.46
C ILE A 516 14.63 23.37 -5.64
N GLU A 517 15.23 22.97 -6.75
CA GLU A 517 15.52 21.57 -7.06
C GLU A 517 17.03 21.34 -7.10
N LEU A 518 17.49 20.35 -6.35
CA LEU A 518 18.88 19.93 -6.29
C LEU A 518 19.06 18.65 -7.11
N PHE A 519 20.18 18.59 -7.83
CA PHE A 519 20.55 17.50 -8.75
C PHE A 519 19.61 17.38 -9.96
N GLY A 520 18.96 18.48 -10.35
CA GLY A 520 18.06 18.53 -11.49
C GLY A 520 18.79 18.57 -12.84
N ARG A 521 18.07 18.18 -13.90
CA ARG A 521 18.52 18.16 -15.30
C ARG A 521 17.69 19.13 -16.16
N PRO A 522 18.03 19.36 -17.44
CA PRO A 522 17.33 20.36 -18.25
C PRO A 522 15.80 20.18 -18.38
N HIS A 523 15.28 18.95 -18.27
CA HIS A 523 13.83 18.69 -18.30
C HIS A 523 13.11 18.99 -16.98
N ASN A 524 13.86 19.19 -15.89
CA ASN A 524 13.34 19.51 -14.56
C ASN A 524 13.11 21.02 -14.38
N VAL A 525 13.55 21.83 -15.34
CA VAL A 525 13.48 23.28 -15.28
C VAL A 525 12.02 23.71 -15.41
N GLN A 526 11.49 24.37 -14.37
CA GLN A 526 10.07 24.73 -14.25
C GLN A 526 9.89 26.17 -13.75
N PRO A 527 8.75 26.84 -14.04
CA PRO A 527 8.43 28.14 -13.48
C PRO A 527 8.38 28.11 -11.94
N ASN A 528 8.77 29.19 -11.27
CA ASN A 528 8.95 29.30 -9.80
C ASN A 528 10.06 28.43 -9.19
N TRP A 529 10.77 27.63 -10.00
CA TRP A 529 11.87 26.80 -9.54
C TRP A 529 13.23 27.38 -9.92
N ILE A 530 14.19 27.25 -9.02
CA ILE A 530 15.62 27.34 -9.32
C ILE A 530 16.17 25.92 -9.36
N THR A 531 16.70 25.49 -10.51
CA THR A 531 17.25 24.15 -10.68
C THR A 531 18.78 24.18 -10.60
N LEU A 532 19.36 23.35 -9.73
CA LEU A 532 20.80 23.20 -9.56
C LEU A 532 21.23 21.79 -10.01
N GLY A 533 22.30 21.71 -10.80
CA GLY A 533 22.80 20.45 -11.32
C GLY A 533 23.95 20.63 -12.30
N ASN A 534 24.81 19.63 -12.41
CA ASN A 534 26.00 19.69 -13.26
C ASN A 534 25.74 19.37 -14.75
N GLN A 535 24.50 19.01 -15.11
CA GLN A 535 24.08 18.71 -16.48
C GLN A 535 23.22 19.82 -17.10
N LEU A 536 23.15 20.97 -16.44
CA LEU A 536 22.39 22.14 -16.91
C LEU A 536 23.25 22.98 -17.88
N ASP A 537 22.58 23.77 -18.72
CA ASP A 537 23.25 24.58 -19.73
C ASP A 537 23.60 25.97 -19.18
N GLY A 538 24.82 26.12 -18.67
CA GLY A 538 25.31 27.39 -18.14
C GLY A 538 24.51 27.91 -16.93
N ILE A 539 24.43 29.23 -16.81
CA ILE A 539 23.77 29.91 -15.68
C ILE A 539 22.69 30.84 -16.24
N HIS A 540 21.47 30.69 -15.76
CA HIS A 540 20.33 31.53 -16.14
C HIS A 540 19.58 31.97 -14.89
N LEU A 541 19.84 33.22 -14.47
CA LEU A 541 19.24 33.84 -13.30
C LEU A 541 18.52 35.13 -13.70
N LEU A 542 17.31 35.30 -13.17
CA LEU A 542 16.39 36.38 -13.51
C LEU A 542 15.95 37.16 -12.27
N ASP A 543 15.98 36.54 -11.09
CA ASP A 543 15.70 37.21 -9.81
C ASP A 543 16.81 38.25 -9.51
N PRO A 544 16.48 39.56 -9.47
CA PRO A 544 17.47 40.61 -9.28
C PRO A 544 18.31 40.46 -8.00
N ASP A 545 17.71 39.97 -6.92
CA ASP A 545 18.38 39.82 -5.64
C ASP A 545 19.40 38.67 -5.71
N VAL A 546 19.01 37.56 -6.31
CA VAL A 546 19.90 36.41 -6.55
C VAL A 546 21.02 36.79 -7.52
N VAL A 547 20.72 37.53 -8.58
CA VAL A 547 21.72 38.00 -9.54
C VAL A 547 22.75 38.92 -8.88
N ALA A 548 22.30 39.85 -8.02
CA ALA A 548 23.20 40.75 -7.30
C ALA A 548 24.14 39.98 -6.36
N GLN A 549 23.59 39.04 -5.56
CA GLN A 549 24.38 38.21 -4.65
C GLN A 549 25.32 37.27 -5.41
N PHE A 550 24.88 36.70 -6.53
CA PHE A 550 25.71 35.86 -7.39
C PHE A 550 26.92 36.63 -7.94
N LYS A 551 26.71 37.83 -8.49
CA LYS A 551 27.79 38.69 -9.01
C LYS A 551 28.76 39.12 -7.92
N GLN A 552 28.27 39.38 -6.70
CA GLN A 552 29.12 39.73 -5.57
C GLN A 552 30.00 38.54 -5.13
N ARG A 553 29.43 37.33 -5.12
CA ARG A 553 30.13 36.12 -4.63
C ARG A 553 31.05 35.48 -5.67
N TYR A 554 30.66 35.56 -6.94
CA TYR A 554 31.34 34.99 -8.10
C TYR A 554 31.50 36.06 -9.20
N PRO A 555 32.38 37.05 -9.01
CA PRO A 555 32.56 38.15 -9.97
C PRO A 555 32.98 37.66 -11.36
N ASP A 556 33.76 36.57 -11.42
CA ASP A 556 34.23 35.96 -12.66
C ASP A 556 33.24 34.92 -13.23
N GLY A 557 32.12 34.66 -12.55
CA GLY A 557 31.13 33.65 -12.94
C GLY A 557 31.57 32.19 -12.77
N ILE A 558 32.77 31.94 -12.20
CA ILE A 558 33.32 30.60 -12.02
C ILE A 558 33.04 30.07 -10.61
N ILE A 559 32.26 29.00 -10.53
CA ILE A 559 31.97 28.28 -9.28
C ILE A 559 33.06 27.22 -9.09
N SER A 560 34.11 27.57 -8.33
CA SER A 560 35.24 26.67 -8.05
C SER A 560 35.17 26.09 -6.64
N LYS A 561 35.88 24.97 -6.42
CA LYS A 561 36.00 24.35 -5.09
C LYS A 561 36.53 25.40 -4.08
N PRO A 562 35.86 25.59 -2.93
CA PRO A 562 36.34 26.51 -1.91
C PRO A 562 37.77 26.17 -1.47
N LYS A 563 38.61 27.18 -1.25
CA LYS A 563 40.02 26.99 -0.85
C LYS A 563 40.21 26.24 0.48
N ASN A 564 39.14 26.09 1.28
CA ASN A 564 39.14 25.53 2.63
C ASN A 564 38.42 24.18 2.76
N MET A 565 38.18 23.45 1.66
CA MET A 565 37.51 22.13 1.66
C MET A 565 38.41 20.96 1.29
#